data_AF-A0A2T0BHR7-F1
#
_entry.id   AF-A0A2T0BHR7-F1
#
_cell.length_a   1.000
_cell.length_b   1.000
_cell.length_c   1.000
_cell.angle_alpha   90.00
_cell.angle_beta   90.00
_cell.angle_gamma   90.00
#
_symmetry.space_group_name_H-M   'P 1'
#
loop_
_entity.id
_entity.type
_entity.pdbx_description
1 polymer ?
#
loop_
_entity_poly.entity_id
_entity_poly.type
_entity_poly.pdbx_seq_one_letter_code
_entity_poly.pdbx_strand_id
1 'polypeptide(L)'
;MAFLNSAIVKYPVEEVFSVFIRTAKKDFPKFDEKNPVGTSVVKKVRGAKKSAKSADLKVEITEYKKNELYKITSTSADTVYYSTYKFEKSDENSTMITLIEENETKGMIRWASHLLQSLSFSGKVKKRFLYFMDILEREIESMREKLEKNSKSKAEEEKKINDRADAKKVKATSLLAEKEAKKIILEANKTEVIEAKESGEE
;
A
#
# COMPACT_ATOMS: atom_id res chain seq x y z
N MET A 1 -20.41 27.50 6.49
CA MET A 1 -19.08 28.00 6.06
C MET A 1 -18.22 26.79 5.77
N ALA A 2 -17.64 26.69 4.59
CA ALA A 2 -16.74 25.59 4.24
C ALA A 2 -15.29 26.00 4.51
N PHE A 3 -14.50 25.08 5.07
CA PHE A 3 -13.07 25.22 5.27
C PHE A 3 -12.34 24.38 4.23
N LEU A 4 -11.48 25.01 3.46
CA LEU A 4 -10.72 24.36 2.40
C LEU A 4 -9.23 24.35 2.76
N ASN A 5 -8.60 23.18 2.68
CA ASN A 5 -7.15 23.04 2.74
C ASN A 5 -6.67 22.19 1.57
N SER A 6 -5.58 22.61 0.93
CA SER A 6 -4.97 21.87 -0.17
C SER A 6 -3.47 21.72 0.02
N ALA A 7 -2.91 20.62 -0.45
CA ALA A 7 -1.47 20.37 -0.50
C ALA A 7 -1.13 19.45 -1.68
N ILE A 8 0.10 19.56 -2.18
CA ILE A 8 0.63 18.69 -3.23
C ILE A 8 1.54 17.65 -2.59
N VAL A 9 1.36 16.39 -2.98
CA VAL A 9 2.28 15.28 -2.65
C VAL A 9 2.97 14.81 -3.92
N LYS A 10 4.26 14.47 -3.83
CA LYS A 10 5.09 14.06 -4.97
C LYS A 10 4.96 12.56 -5.27
N TYR A 11 3.71 12.12 -5.40
CA TYR A 11 3.35 10.74 -5.73
C TYR A 11 2.17 10.70 -6.74
N PRO A 12 2.10 9.69 -7.63
CA PRO A 12 0.98 9.49 -8.53
C PRO A 12 -0.35 9.28 -7.79
N VAL A 13 -1.46 9.69 -8.41
CA VAL A 13 -2.79 9.70 -7.77
C VAL A 13 -3.25 8.30 -7.38
N GLU A 14 -2.91 7.29 -8.16
CA GLU A 14 -3.24 5.89 -7.89
C GLU A 14 -2.59 5.39 -6.59
N GLU A 15 -1.32 5.76 -6.36
CA GLU A 15 -0.59 5.38 -5.16
C GLU A 15 -1.14 6.10 -3.94
N VAL A 16 -1.32 7.42 -4.06
CA VAL A 16 -1.86 8.28 -3.01
C VAL A 16 -3.24 7.81 -2.58
N PHE A 17 -4.14 7.58 -3.54
CA PHE A 17 -5.50 7.14 -3.27
C PHE A 17 -5.53 5.73 -2.66
N SER A 18 -4.68 4.82 -3.13
CA SER A 18 -4.56 3.46 -2.57
C SER A 18 -4.16 3.47 -1.10
N VAL A 19 -3.17 4.28 -0.73
CA VAL A 19 -2.74 4.43 0.67
C VAL A 19 -3.81 5.11 1.53
N PHE A 20 -4.45 6.14 0.98
CA PHE A 20 -5.57 6.81 1.64
C PHE A 20 -6.70 5.82 1.97
N ILE A 21 -7.16 5.03 0.99
CA ILE A 21 -8.22 4.03 1.19
C ILE A 21 -7.78 2.92 2.14
N ARG A 22 -6.53 2.46 2.08
CA ARG A 22 -6.00 1.48 3.05
C ARG A 22 -6.11 2.01 4.48
N THR A 23 -5.87 3.30 4.68
CA THR A 23 -6.01 3.94 5.99
C THR A 23 -7.48 4.03 6.38
N ALA A 24 -8.36 4.48 5.47
CA ALA A 24 -9.80 4.56 5.71
C ALA A 24 -10.42 3.19 6.06
N LYS A 25 -9.98 2.09 5.43
CA LYS A 25 -10.43 0.72 5.74
C LYS A 25 -10.21 0.33 7.21
N LYS A 26 -9.18 0.87 7.87
CA LYS A 26 -8.93 0.62 9.31
C LYS A 26 -10.07 1.20 10.17
N ASP A 27 -10.69 2.29 9.71
CA ASP A 27 -11.81 2.95 10.38
C ASP A 27 -13.17 2.34 10.04
N PHE A 28 -13.29 1.62 8.92
CA PHE A 28 -14.52 1.02 8.43
C PHE A 28 -14.34 -0.49 8.20
N PRO A 29 -14.55 -1.34 9.23
CA PRO A 29 -14.32 -2.79 9.12
C PRO A 29 -15.15 -3.49 8.03
N LYS A 30 -16.29 -2.92 7.65
CA LYS A 30 -17.19 -3.44 6.62
C LYS A 30 -16.99 -2.79 5.23
N PHE A 31 -15.92 -2.04 5.04
CA PHE A 31 -15.66 -1.34 3.80
C PHE A 31 -15.45 -2.31 2.62
N ASP A 32 -16.27 -2.14 1.58
CA ASP A 32 -16.12 -2.80 0.29
C ASP A 32 -15.79 -1.75 -0.77
N GLU A 33 -14.66 -1.90 -1.47
CA GLU A 33 -14.27 -0.98 -2.54
C GLU A 33 -15.24 -0.99 -3.73
N LYS A 34 -15.98 -2.08 -3.95
CA LYS A 34 -16.97 -2.16 -5.03
C LYS A 34 -18.24 -1.39 -4.69
N ASN A 35 -18.63 -1.39 -3.41
CA ASN A 35 -19.84 -0.73 -2.91
C ASN A 35 -19.55 0.05 -1.61
N PRO A 36 -18.72 1.11 -1.66
CA PRO A 36 -18.25 1.79 -0.45
C PRO A 36 -19.30 2.73 0.14
N VAL A 37 -20.16 3.31 -0.69
CA VAL A 37 -21.21 4.24 -0.28
C VAL A 37 -22.23 3.53 0.62
N GLY A 38 -22.63 4.17 1.72
CA GLY A 38 -23.52 3.62 2.74
C GLY A 38 -22.79 2.84 3.85
N THR A 39 -21.49 2.53 3.66
CA THR A 39 -20.68 1.94 4.74
C THR A 39 -20.58 2.92 5.90
N SER A 40 -20.98 2.47 7.10
CA SER A 40 -21.01 3.34 8.28
C SER A 40 -20.49 2.68 9.55
N VAL A 41 -20.04 3.50 10.48
CA VAL A 41 -19.62 3.14 11.83
C VAL A 41 -20.19 4.13 12.84
N VAL A 42 -20.41 3.69 14.06
CA VAL A 42 -20.78 4.58 15.18
C VAL A 42 -19.57 4.71 16.09
N LYS A 43 -19.07 5.93 16.24
CA LYS A 43 -17.93 6.25 17.10
C LYS A 43 -18.42 6.97 18.35
N LYS A 44 -17.95 6.55 19.53
CA LYS A 44 -18.17 7.31 20.77
C LYS A 44 -17.15 8.44 20.86
N VAL A 45 -17.63 9.68 20.81
CA VAL A 45 -16.81 10.88 20.97
C VAL A 45 -17.03 11.48 22.35
N ARG A 46 -15.94 11.72 23.09
CA ARG A 46 -16.01 12.48 24.36
C ARG A 46 -16.06 13.97 24.05
N GLY A 47 -16.91 14.71 24.77
CA GLY A 47 -16.92 16.16 24.70
C GLY A 47 -15.59 16.76 25.18
N ALA A 48 -15.33 18.01 24.80
CA ALA A 48 -14.07 18.71 25.08
C ALA A 48 -13.73 18.88 26.58
N LYS A 49 -14.71 18.68 27.48
CA LYS A 49 -14.50 18.69 28.93
C LYS A 49 -14.41 17.25 29.45
N LYS A 50 -13.49 16.98 30.39
CA LYS A 50 -13.34 15.66 31.06
C LYS A 50 -14.65 15.12 31.67
N SER A 51 -15.61 15.99 32.00
CA SER A 51 -16.93 15.66 32.57
C SER A 51 -18.06 15.54 31.54
N ALA A 52 -17.82 15.80 30.25
CA ALA A 52 -18.84 15.71 29.23
C ALA A 52 -19.19 14.25 28.93
N LYS A 53 -20.49 13.94 28.88
CA LYS A 53 -20.98 12.61 28.47
C LYS A 53 -20.46 12.29 27.06
N SER A 54 -20.11 11.03 26.82
CA SER A 54 -19.81 10.55 25.47
C SER A 54 -21.06 10.67 24.61
N ALA A 55 -20.92 11.19 23.40
CA ALA A 55 -21.96 11.22 22.39
C ALA A 55 -21.64 10.20 21.29
N ASP A 56 -22.69 9.66 20.68
CA ASP A 56 -22.55 8.81 19.50
C ASP A 56 -22.44 9.70 18.25
N LEU A 57 -21.45 9.40 17.42
CA LEU A 57 -21.22 10.01 16.12
C LEU A 57 -21.31 8.92 15.06
N LYS A 58 -22.37 8.94 14.25
CA LYS A 58 -22.47 8.06 13.08
C LYS A 58 -21.62 8.65 11.96
N VAL A 59 -20.66 7.90 11.44
CA VAL A 59 -19.85 8.29 10.28
C VAL A 59 -20.19 7.36 9.13
N GLU A 60 -20.53 7.91 7.98
CA GLU A 60 -20.96 7.18 6.79
C GLU A 60 -20.21 7.67 5.56
N ILE A 61 -19.80 6.76 4.68
CA ILE A 61 -19.26 7.10 3.37
C ILE A 61 -20.43 7.44 2.46
N THR A 62 -20.51 8.68 1.99
CA THR A 62 -21.66 9.18 1.23
C THR A 62 -21.36 9.40 -0.24
N GLU A 63 -20.10 9.64 -0.61
CA GLU A 63 -19.67 9.69 -2.01
C GLU A 63 -18.30 9.04 -2.17
N TYR A 64 -18.10 8.34 -3.28
CA TYR A 64 -16.84 7.67 -3.60
C TYR A 64 -16.65 7.60 -5.11
N LYS A 65 -15.52 8.10 -5.59
CA LYS A 65 -15.04 7.92 -6.95
C LYS A 65 -13.55 7.62 -6.89
N LYS A 66 -13.18 6.41 -7.34
CA LYS A 66 -11.79 5.92 -7.25
C LYS A 66 -10.83 6.94 -7.88
N ASN A 67 -9.74 7.25 -7.17
CA ASN A 67 -8.69 8.20 -7.55
C ASN A 67 -9.13 9.66 -7.68
N GLU A 68 -10.36 10.02 -7.28
CA GLU A 68 -10.88 11.38 -7.49
C GLU A 68 -11.56 11.95 -6.25
N LEU A 69 -12.39 11.16 -5.58
CA LEU A 69 -13.31 11.67 -4.56
C LEU A 69 -13.56 10.65 -3.46
N TYR A 70 -13.54 11.12 -2.22
CA TYR A 70 -14.02 10.39 -1.06
C TYR A 70 -14.73 11.35 -0.11
N LYS A 71 -15.99 11.09 0.20
CA LYS A 71 -16.78 11.92 1.13
C LYS A 71 -17.32 11.08 2.26
N ILE A 72 -17.14 11.60 3.47
CA ILE A 72 -17.82 11.08 4.66
C ILE A 72 -18.76 12.13 5.23
N THR A 73 -19.90 11.65 5.70
CA THR A 73 -20.87 12.42 6.48
C THR A 73 -20.84 11.89 7.91
N SER A 74 -20.57 12.79 8.85
CA SER A 74 -20.60 12.50 10.28
C SER A 74 -21.83 13.17 10.91
N THR A 75 -22.75 12.37 11.44
CA THR A 75 -23.99 12.82 12.03
C THR A 75 -23.96 12.63 13.55
N SER A 76 -24.18 13.73 14.26
CA SER A 76 -24.48 13.77 15.70
C SER A 76 -25.94 14.21 15.91
N ALA A 77 -26.39 14.30 17.16
CA ALA A 77 -27.77 14.68 17.48
C ALA A 77 -28.21 16.00 16.81
N ASP A 78 -27.37 17.03 16.89
CA ASP A 78 -27.73 18.40 16.49
C ASP A 78 -26.91 18.93 15.32
N THR A 79 -25.92 18.18 14.84
CA THR A 79 -24.98 18.65 13.81
C THR A 79 -24.61 17.54 12.84
N VAL A 80 -24.59 17.91 11.56
CA VAL A 80 -24.04 17.11 10.47
C VAL A 80 -22.74 17.76 10.01
N TYR A 81 -21.69 16.96 9.87
CA TYR A 81 -20.40 17.38 9.34
C TYR A 81 -20.14 16.63 8.05
N TYR A 82 -19.62 17.31 7.04
CA TYR A 82 -19.22 16.72 5.78
C TYR A 82 -17.72 16.96 5.60
N SER A 83 -16.98 15.89 5.33
CA SER A 83 -15.55 15.95 5.00
C SER A 83 -15.37 15.34 3.61
N THR A 84 -15.06 16.18 2.63
CA THR A 84 -14.86 15.80 1.23
C THR A 84 -13.38 15.89 0.88
N TYR A 85 -12.81 14.77 0.48
CA TYR A 85 -11.44 14.65 -0.01
C TYR A 85 -11.47 14.56 -1.53
N LYS A 86 -10.80 15.48 -2.19
CA LYS A 86 -10.59 15.47 -3.65
C LYS A 86 -9.14 15.19 -3.97
N PHE A 87 -8.93 14.41 -5.01
CA PHE A 87 -7.62 14.01 -5.51
C PHE A 87 -7.53 14.40 -6.96
N GLU A 88 -6.59 15.29 -7.28
CA GLU A 88 -6.42 15.83 -8.62
C GLU A 88 -4.97 15.59 -9.06
N LYS A 89 -4.80 15.10 -10.29
CA LYS A 89 -3.47 14.95 -10.88
C LYS A 89 -2.88 16.34 -11.13
N SER A 90 -1.78 16.68 -10.46
CA SER A 90 -1.06 17.94 -10.67
C SER A 90 -0.04 17.79 -11.80
N ASP A 91 0.68 16.66 -11.83
CA ASP A 91 1.49 16.19 -12.97
C ASP A 91 1.54 14.64 -12.98
N GLU A 92 2.40 14.03 -13.79
CA GLU A 92 2.52 12.56 -13.86
C GLU A 92 2.87 11.88 -12.53
N ASN A 93 3.62 12.57 -11.67
CA ASN A 93 4.17 12.04 -10.44
C ASN A 93 3.75 12.87 -9.21
N SER A 94 2.74 13.73 -9.33
CA SER A 94 2.25 14.52 -8.21
C SER A 94 0.74 14.63 -8.18
N THR A 95 0.21 14.66 -6.96
CA THR A 95 -1.22 14.71 -6.68
C THR A 95 -1.52 15.90 -5.78
N MET A 96 -2.47 16.72 -6.19
CA MET A 96 -3.08 17.73 -5.32
C MET A 96 -4.21 17.07 -4.53
N ILE A 97 -4.13 17.16 -3.21
CA ILE A 97 -5.18 16.71 -2.30
C ILE A 97 -5.88 17.95 -1.74
N THR A 98 -7.20 17.99 -1.84
CA THR A 98 -8.03 19.04 -1.25
C THR A 98 -9.01 18.45 -0.25
N LEU A 99 -8.97 18.94 0.98
CA LEU A 99 -9.95 18.68 2.02
C LEU A 99 -10.92 19.86 2.13
N ILE A 100 -12.20 19.57 1.96
CA ILE A 100 -13.31 20.50 2.17
C ILE A 100 -14.10 20.00 3.39
N GLU A 101 -14.08 20.76 4.47
CA GLU A 101 -14.88 20.49 5.68
C GLU A 101 -15.99 21.53 5.83
N GLU A 102 -17.23 21.06 5.97
CA GLU A 102 -18.40 21.90 6.19
C GLU A 102 -19.31 21.27 7.25
N ASN A 103 -20.14 22.09 7.87
CA ASN A 103 -21.07 21.62 8.90
C ASN A 103 -22.41 22.35 8.86
N GLU A 104 -23.46 21.61 9.20
CA GLU A 104 -24.82 22.08 9.31
C GLU A 104 -25.32 21.80 10.73
N THR A 105 -25.73 22.83 11.45
CA THR A 105 -26.27 22.71 12.81
C THR A 105 -27.77 23.00 12.78
N LYS A 106 -28.58 22.18 13.44
CA LYS A 106 -30.03 22.42 13.54
C LYS A 106 -30.32 23.53 14.56
N GLY A 107 -31.04 24.57 14.14
CA GLY A 107 -31.55 25.64 15.02
C GLY A 107 -30.86 27.01 14.87
N MET A 108 -31.61 28.08 15.20
CA MET A 108 -31.21 29.51 15.12
C MET A 108 -30.17 29.91 16.20
N ILE A 109 -29.00 29.28 16.28
CA ILE A 109 -27.90 29.83 17.08
C ILE A 109 -27.08 30.80 16.22
N ARG A 110 -27.44 32.06 16.41
CA ARG A 110 -26.99 33.33 15.84
C ARG A 110 -25.46 33.41 15.61
N TRP A 111 -25.09 33.50 14.33
CA TRP A 111 -23.92 34.09 13.64
C TRP A 111 -22.73 34.72 14.42
N ALA A 112 -22.90 35.27 15.62
CA ALA A 112 -21.85 35.98 16.37
C ALA A 112 -20.90 35.05 17.18
N SER A 113 -21.37 33.88 17.65
CA SER A 113 -20.52 32.90 18.35
C SER A 113 -19.66 32.04 17.40
N HIS A 114 -20.06 31.97 16.12
CA HIS A 114 -19.39 31.18 15.10
C HIS A 114 -18.13 31.82 14.53
N LEU A 115 -18.01 33.16 14.56
CA LEU A 115 -16.88 33.93 14.00
C LEU A 115 -15.60 33.88 14.84
N LEU A 116 -15.71 33.76 16.17
CA LEU A 116 -14.53 33.62 17.06
C LEU A 116 -14.09 32.15 17.20
N GLN A 117 -15.02 31.20 17.09
CA GLN A 117 -14.69 29.78 16.97
C GLN A 117 -14.05 29.45 15.61
N SER A 118 -14.38 30.16 14.52
CA SER A 118 -13.89 29.86 13.17
C SER A 118 -12.38 30.04 13.00
N LEU A 119 -11.74 30.99 13.69
CA LEU A 119 -10.28 31.21 13.64
C LEU A 119 -9.49 30.11 14.37
N SER A 120 -9.95 29.72 15.57
CA SER A 120 -9.34 28.60 16.30
C SER A 120 -9.66 27.25 15.64
N PHE A 121 -10.83 27.14 15.01
CA PHE A 121 -11.26 25.95 14.28
C PHE A 121 -10.49 25.80 12.97
N SER A 122 -10.31 26.86 12.17
CA SER A 122 -9.52 26.82 10.93
C SER A 122 -8.06 26.44 11.20
N GLY A 123 -7.45 26.97 12.26
CA GLY A 123 -6.11 26.58 12.68
C GLY A 123 -6.01 25.11 13.10
N LYS A 124 -7.01 24.58 13.81
CA LYS A 124 -7.07 23.16 14.18
C LYS A 124 -7.31 22.26 12.97
N VAL A 125 -8.22 22.63 12.08
CA VAL A 125 -8.50 21.93 10.81
C VAL A 125 -7.24 21.86 9.97
N LYS A 126 -6.55 22.99 9.77
CA LYS A 126 -5.28 23.04 9.05
C LYS A 126 -4.21 22.15 9.68
N LYS A 127 -4.04 22.19 11.01
CA LYS A 127 -3.08 21.32 11.71
C LYS A 127 -3.41 19.83 11.52
N ARG A 128 -4.69 19.45 11.62
CA ARG A 128 -5.14 18.07 11.36
C ARG A 128 -4.87 17.66 9.91
N PHE A 129 -5.12 18.56 8.97
CA PHE A 129 -4.83 18.32 7.56
C PHE A 129 -3.33 18.10 7.34
N LEU A 130 -2.46 18.98 7.83
CA LEU A 130 -1.01 18.82 7.71
C LEU A 130 -0.50 17.54 8.37
N TYR A 131 -1.03 17.17 9.54
CA TYR A 131 -0.70 15.91 10.19
C TYR A 131 -1.16 14.69 9.37
N PHE A 132 -2.35 14.76 8.77
CA PHE A 132 -2.82 13.75 7.84
C PHE A 132 -1.89 13.62 6.62
N MET A 133 -1.42 14.74 6.06
CA MET A 133 -0.45 14.73 4.94
C MET A 133 0.86 14.04 5.33
N ASP A 134 1.43 14.35 6.50
CA ASP A 134 2.67 13.73 6.99
C ASP A 134 2.51 12.21 7.18
N ILE A 135 1.39 11.75 7.77
CA ILE A 135 1.11 10.32 7.87
C ILE A 135 1.00 9.67 6.50
N LEU A 136 0.30 10.32 5.58
CA LEU A 136 0.06 9.78 4.24
C LEU A 136 1.38 9.59 3.49
N GLU A 137 2.26 10.58 3.50
CA GLU A 137 3.59 10.51 2.88
C GLU A 137 4.43 9.38 3.49
N ARG A 138 4.48 9.27 4.83
CA ARG A 138 5.22 8.19 5.51
C ARG A 138 4.70 6.80 5.15
N GLU A 139 3.38 6.63 5.03
CA GLU A 139 2.79 5.33 4.69
C GLU A 139 3.06 4.98 3.21
N ILE A 140 3.09 5.96 2.30
CA ILE A 140 3.51 5.78 0.91
C ILE A 140 4.99 5.34 0.85
N GLU A 141 5.88 6.04 1.55
CA GLU A 141 7.31 5.70 1.63
C GLU A 141 7.52 4.29 2.19
N SER A 142 6.87 3.97 3.31
CA SER A 142 6.93 2.63 3.91
C SER A 142 6.43 1.54 2.96
N MET A 143 5.40 1.82 2.17
CA MET A 143 4.89 0.89 1.16
C MET A 143 5.92 0.66 0.05
N ARG A 144 6.53 1.74 -0.48
CA ARG A 144 7.57 1.64 -1.52
C ARG A 144 8.79 0.86 -1.03
N GLU A 145 9.29 1.15 0.16
CA GLU A 145 10.41 0.42 0.76
C GLU A 145 10.13 -1.09 0.89
N LYS A 146 8.92 -1.45 1.32
CA LYS A 146 8.52 -2.87 1.43
C LYS A 146 8.47 -3.54 0.07
N LEU A 147 7.96 -2.86 -0.96
CA LEU A 147 7.93 -3.37 -2.33
C LEU A 147 9.35 -3.58 -2.87
N GLU A 148 10.26 -2.63 -2.65
CA GLU A 148 11.67 -2.75 -3.06
C GLU A 148 12.42 -3.88 -2.34
N LYS A 149 12.19 -4.06 -1.04
CA LYS A 149 12.80 -5.18 -0.27
C LYS A 149 12.27 -6.53 -0.78
N ASN A 150 10.98 -6.61 -1.08
CA ASN A 150 10.36 -7.82 -1.61
C ASN A 150 10.80 -8.14 -3.05
N SER A 151 11.06 -7.14 -3.90
CA SER A 151 11.57 -7.39 -5.25
C SER A 151 13.03 -7.86 -5.24
N LYS A 152 13.89 -7.23 -4.43
CA LYS A 152 15.29 -7.65 -4.26
C LYS A 152 15.42 -9.07 -3.73
N SER A 153 14.65 -9.42 -2.71
CA SER A 153 14.66 -10.79 -2.15
C SER A 153 14.24 -11.85 -3.17
N LYS A 154 13.20 -11.58 -3.98
CA LYS A 154 12.81 -12.48 -5.08
C LYS A 154 13.90 -12.65 -6.12
N ALA A 155 14.52 -11.56 -6.56
CA ALA A 155 15.60 -11.61 -7.56
C ALA A 155 16.83 -12.38 -7.04
N GLU A 156 17.19 -12.24 -5.76
CA GLU A 156 18.26 -13.02 -5.14
C GLU A 156 17.93 -14.51 -5.04
N GLU A 157 16.67 -14.85 -4.76
CA GLU A 157 16.20 -16.24 -4.69
C GLU A 157 16.21 -16.91 -6.08
N GLU A 158 15.73 -16.21 -7.11
CA GLU A 158 15.79 -16.67 -8.51
C GLU A 158 17.23 -16.89 -8.97
N LYS A 159 18.14 -15.97 -8.62
CA LYS A 159 19.56 -16.12 -8.93
C LYS A 159 20.16 -17.35 -8.26
N LYS A 160 19.88 -17.59 -6.97
CA LYS A 160 20.34 -18.79 -6.24
C LYS A 160 19.79 -20.08 -6.85
N ILE A 161 18.56 -20.08 -7.35
CA ILE A 161 17.95 -21.24 -8.01
C ILE A 161 18.67 -21.53 -9.33
N ASN A 162 18.92 -20.51 -10.14
CA ASN A 162 19.64 -20.64 -11.42
C ASN A 162 21.08 -21.10 -11.21
N ASP A 163 21.82 -20.50 -10.27
CA ASP A 163 23.19 -20.90 -9.96
C ASP A 163 23.27 -22.38 -9.51
N ARG A 164 22.29 -22.86 -8.74
CA ARG A 164 22.18 -24.26 -8.34
C ARG A 164 21.83 -25.18 -9.51
N ALA A 165 20.98 -24.73 -10.44
CA ALA A 165 20.62 -25.49 -11.62
C ALA A 165 21.82 -25.64 -12.56
N ASP A 166 22.59 -24.57 -12.75
CA ASP A 166 23.78 -24.57 -13.59
C ASP A 166 24.90 -25.42 -12.98
N ALA A 167 25.13 -25.33 -11.67
CA ALA A 167 26.07 -26.20 -10.97
C ALA A 167 25.71 -27.69 -11.08
N LYS A 168 24.41 -28.03 -11.03
CA LYS A 168 23.93 -29.40 -11.24
C LYS A 168 24.16 -29.87 -12.68
N LYS A 169 23.94 -29.02 -13.68
CA LYS A 169 24.22 -29.33 -15.09
C LYS A 169 25.71 -29.59 -15.31
N VAL A 170 26.58 -28.71 -14.83
CA VAL A 170 28.04 -28.85 -14.94
C VAL A 170 28.52 -30.16 -14.29
N LYS A 171 27.99 -30.49 -13.11
CA LYS A 171 28.33 -31.75 -12.44
C LYS A 171 27.82 -32.99 -13.19
N ALA A 172 26.67 -32.90 -13.85
CA ALA A 172 26.13 -34.00 -14.65
C ALA A 172 26.95 -34.24 -15.92
N THR A 173 27.38 -33.18 -16.62
CA THR A 173 28.24 -33.29 -17.79
C THR A 173 29.64 -33.81 -17.43
N SER A 174 30.22 -33.36 -16.32
CA SER A 174 31.53 -33.89 -15.88
C SER A 174 31.46 -35.39 -15.54
N LEU A 175 30.40 -35.85 -14.87
CA LEU A 175 30.19 -37.27 -14.57
C LEU A 175 29.97 -38.12 -15.82
N LEU A 176 29.30 -37.57 -16.85
CA LEU A 176 29.13 -38.25 -18.13
C LEU A 176 30.48 -38.39 -18.85
N ALA A 177 31.27 -37.32 -18.93
CA ALA A 177 32.60 -37.35 -19.54
C ALA A 177 33.54 -38.34 -18.82
N GLU A 178 33.52 -38.39 -17.48
CA GLU A 178 34.29 -39.37 -16.71
C GLU A 178 33.86 -40.81 -17.01
N LYS A 179 32.56 -41.07 -17.16
CA LYS A 179 32.05 -42.40 -17.51
C LYS A 179 32.47 -42.81 -18.91
N GLU A 180 32.40 -41.90 -19.88
CA GLU A 180 32.84 -42.16 -21.26
C GLU A 180 34.35 -42.42 -21.32
N ALA A 181 35.17 -41.61 -20.66
CA ALA A 181 36.61 -41.80 -20.60
C ALA A 181 36.98 -43.17 -19.98
N LYS A 182 36.32 -43.56 -18.88
CA LYS A 182 36.52 -44.89 -18.28
C LYS A 182 36.12 -46.03 -19.21
N LYS A 183 35.06 -45.85 -20.01
CA LYS A 183 34.62 -46.84 -20.98
C LYS A 183 35.65 -47.01 -22.11
N ILE A 184 36.17 -45.91 -22.64
CA ILE A 184 37.22 -45.92 -23.68
C ILE A 184 38.48 -46.64 -23.19
N ILE A 185 38.95 -46.34 -21.97
CA ILE A 185 40.12 -47.01 -21.38
C ILE A 185 39.88 -48.52 -21.22
N LEU A 186 38.68 -48.92 -20.79
CA LEU A 186 38.33 -50.34 -20.64
C LEU A 186 38.28 -51.07 -21.99
N GLU A 187 37.78 -50.41 -23.04
CA GLU A 187 37.76 -50.96 -24.40
C GLU A 187 39.17 -51.09 -24.96
N ALA A 188 40.03 -50.07 -24.82
CA ALA A 188 41.43 -50.13 -25.25
C ALA A 188 42.21 -51.27 -24.58
N ASN A 189 42.07 -51.43 -23.25
CA ASN A 189 42.73 -52.51 -22.51
C ASN A 189 42.23 -53.90 -22.94
N LYS A 190 40.95 -54.04 -23.36
CA LYS A 190 40.45 -55.31 -23.89
C LYS A 190 41.08 -55.64 -25.24
N THR A 191 41.26 -54.65 -26.10
CA THR A 191 41.88 -54.81 -27.42
C THR A 191 43.35 -55.20 -27.29
N GLU A 192 44.11 -54.55 -26.40
CA GLU A 192 45.52 -54.90 -26.14
C GLU A 192 45.68 -56.33 -25.58
N VAL A 193 44.76 -56.80 -24.75
CA VAL A 193 44.77 -58.19 -24.23
C VAL A 193 44.44 -59.22 -25.31
N ILE A 194 43.71 -58.84 -26.36
CA ILE A 194 43.42 -59.69 -27.51
C ILE A 194 44.65 -59.76 -28.43
N GLU A 195 45.26 -58.63 -28.75
CA GLU A 195 46.51 -58.59 -29.57
C GLU A 195 47.70 -59.28 -28.88
N ALA A 196 47.80 -59.20 -27.54
CA ALA A 196 48.83 -59.92 -26.78
C ALA A 196 48.58 -61.44 -26.70
N LYS A 197 47.36 -61.91 -26.93
CA LYS A 197 47.05 -63.35 -27.04
C LYS A 197 47.32 -63.89 -28.45
N GLU A 198 47.11 -63.09 -29.48
CA GLU A 198 47.39 -63.48 -30.88
C GLU A 198 48.88 -63.47 -31.22
N SER A 199 49.73 -62.76 -30.45
CA SER A 199 51.20 -62.74 -30.62
C SER A 199 51.96 -63.74 -29.72
N GLY A 200 51.25 -64.51 -28.88
CA GLY A 200 51.83 -65.54 -28.00
C GLY A 200 51.65 -66.98 -28.48
N GLU A 201 51.00 -67.18 -29.63
CA GLU A 201 50.88 -68.46 -30.32
C GLU A 201 51.78 -68.47 -31.57
N GLU A 202 53.11 -68.45 -31.37
CA GLU A 202 54.12 -68.87 -32.36
C GLU A 202 54.84 -70.14 -31.90
#